data_AF-A0A182NN97-F1
#
_entry.id   AF-A0A182NN97-F1
#
_cell.length_a   1.000
_cell.length_b   1.000
_cell.length_c   1.000
_cell.angle_alpha   90.00
_cell.angle_beta   90.00
_cell.angle_gamma   90.00
#
_symmetry.space_group_name_H-M   'P 1'
#
loop_
_entity.id
_entity.type
_entity.pdbx_description
1 polymer ?
#
loop_
_entity_poly.entity_id
_entity_poly.type
_entity_poly.pdbx_seq_one_letter_code
_entity_poly.pdbx_strand_id
1 'polypeptide(L)'
;EFVSPKLVIGPDDHRDSARAFYRSLDESGYSPTLALILQDYILINGTGTAAWSNPAYAYYDEQLIIAIQQQLESDGAPDYHDHHQLQADHGSSVLPVYGGLKFLTYYCGPGNWSADGGTVQNAYFASIDQCCKHHDECPDTIVARYDYRRYEDLPYKSQIFTRLRCNCDVEFLRCLQNISTFFSYAVAWIYTKFQSSCFDYEHPVMECTIKKNDGLFTSDRCLTYMVDNSFSKRWQWFDIPYISSNQLLFPEVEYRYELDWFNVLYERKAKPDDPSP
;
A
#
# COMPACT_ATOMS: atom_id res chain seq x y z
N GLU A 1 16.53 -15.26 -11.56
CA GLU A 1 16.71 -13.84 -11.92
C GLU A 1 15.49 -13.37 -12.70
N PHE A 2 14.55 -12.68 -12.04
CA PHE A 2 13.41 -12.06 -12.73
C PHE A 2 13.89 -10.74 -13.35
N VAL A 3 14.41 -10.80 -14.57
CA VAL A 3 14.54 -9.59 -15.38
C VAL A 3 13.15 -9.28 -15.92
N SER A 4 12.46 -8.36 -15.25
CA SER A 4 11.23 -7.76 -15.77
C SER A 4 11.51 -7.24 -17.18
N PRO A 5 10.73 -7.62 -18.21
CA PRO A 5 10.86 -6.96 -19.50
C PRO A 5 10.53 -5.49 -19.25
N LYS A 6 11.43 -4.59 -19.67
CA LYS A 6 11.14 -3.16 -19.68
C LYS A 6 9.89 -2.95 -20.50
N LEU A 7 8.76 -2.75 -19.82
CA LEU A 7 7.55 -2.23 -20.44
C LEU A 7 7.92 -0.82 -20.93
N VAL A 8 8.15 -0.68 -22.24
CA VAL A 8 8.33 0.62 -22.87
C VAL A 8 6.93 1.22 -22.97
N ILE A 9 6.58 2.05 -21.97
CA ILE A 9 5.29 2.74 -21.91
C ILE A 9 5.41 3.99 -22.78
N GLY A 10 4.65 4.03 -23.88
CA GLY A 10 4.45 5.23 -24.70
C GLY A 10 3.67 6.31 -23.93
N PRO A 11 3.48 7.52 -24.49
CA PRO A 11 2.99 8.68 -23.75
C PRO A 11 1.50 8.66 -23.34
N ASP A 12 0.82 7.51 -23.39
CA ASP A 12 -0.63 7.40 -23.19
C ASP A 12 -1.01 6.87 -21.78
N ASP A 13 -2.21 7.28 -21.35
CA ASP A 13 -2.81 7.20 -20.00
C ASP A 13 -2.26 6.06 -19.11
N HIS A 14 -1.47 6.43 -18.08
CA HIS A 14 -0.91 5.49 -17.10
C HIS A 14 -1.99 4.66 -16.39
N ARG A 15 -3.23 5.14 -16.32
CA ARG A 15 -4.38 4.39 -15.78
C ARG A 15 -4.72 3.16 -16.63
N ASP A 16 -4.60 3.26 -17.94
CA ASP A 16 -4.85 2.13 -18.84
C ASP A 16 -3.72 1.10 -18.75
N SER A 17 -2.48 1.56 -18.52
CA SER A 17 -1.35 0.69 -18.23
C SER A 17 -1.52 -0.05 -16.89
N ALA A 18 -1.99 0.62 -15.84
CA ALA A 18 -2.30 0.03 -14.53
C ALA A 18 -3.37 -1.07 -14.65
N ARG A 19 -4.47 -0.74 -15.34
CA ARG A 19 -5.59 -1.67 -15.57
C ARG A 19 -5.19 -2.83 -16.46
N ALA A 20 -4.38 -2.60 -17.49
CA ALA A 20 -3.87 -3.66 -18.36
C ALA A 20 -2.94 -4.61 -17.60
N PHE A 21 -2.04 -4.08 -16.77
CA PHE A 21 -1.20 -4.91 -15.89
C PHE A 21 -2.05 -5.74 -14.92
N TYR A 22 -3.05 -5.12 -14.29
CA TYR A 22 -3.95 -5.82 -13.38
C TYR A 22 -4.79 -6.89 -14.09
N ARG A 23 -5.30 -6.61 -15.30
CA ARG A 23 -5.99 -7.60 -16.14
C ARG A 23 -5.06 -8.74 -16.55
N SER A 24 -3.81 -8.45 -16.88
CA SER A 24 -2.83 -9.50 -17.16
C SER A 24 -2.62 -10.38 -15.95
N LEU A 25 -2.53 -9.84 -14.74
CA LEU A 25 -2.43 -10.64 -13.51
C LEU A 25 -3.70 -11.49 -13.26
N ASP A 26 -4.86 -10.97 -13.63
CA ASP A 26 -6.15 -11.66 -13.50
C ASP A 26 -6.30 -12.80 -14.53
N GLU A 27 -5.92 -12.56 -15.79
CA GLU A 27 -6.06 -13.49 -16.92
C GLU A 27 -4.96 -14.56 -16.97
N SER A 28 -3.72 -14.25 -16.57
CA SER A 28 -2.56 -15.16 -16.68
C SER A 28 -2.29 -15.99 -15.41
N GLY A 29 -3.11 -15.82 -14.38
CA GLY A 29 -2.97 -16.51 -13.11
C GLY A 29 -2.09 -15.77 -12.11
N TYR A 30 -2.51 -15.81 -10.85
CA TYR A 30 -1.87 -15.16 -9.71
C TYR A 30 -1.29 -16.15 -8.71
N SER A 31 -1.24 -17.43 -9.05
CA SER A 31 -0.83 -18.55 -8.19
C SER A 31 0.53 -18.30 -7.51
N PRO A 32 1.58 -17.80 -8.20
CA PRO A 32 2.84 -17.45 -7.54
C PRO A 32 2.70 -16.34 -6.49
N THR A 33 1.84 -15.35 -6.76
CA THR A 33 1.58 -14.24 -5.83
C THR A 33 0.80 -14.72 -4.62
N LEU A 34 -0.25 -15.52 -4.84
CA LEU A 34 -1.03 -16.13 -3.76
C LEU A 34 -0.20 -17.05 -2.87
N ALA A 35 0.70 -17.85 -3.46
CA ALA A 35 1.63 -18.70 -2.72
C ALA A 35 2.56 -17.87 -1.81
N LEU A 36 3.10 -16.76 -2.32
CA LEU A 36 3.95 -15.86 -1.54
C LEU A 36 3.18 -15.18 -0.40
N ILE A 37 1.96 -14.70 -0.66
CA ILE A 37 1.10 -14.09 0.36
C ILE A 37 0.80 -15.10 1.48
N LEU A 38 0.41 -16.32 1.12
CA LEU A 38 0.13 -17.39 2.10
C LEU A 38 1.38 -17.75 2.91
N GLN A 39 2.52 -17.93 2.26
CA GLN A 39 3.77 -18.27 2.93
C GLN A 39 4.17 -17.20 3.94
N ASP A 40 4.13 -15.92 3.54
CA ASP A 40 4.44 -14.82 4.43
C ASP A 40 3.41 -14.73 5.57
N TYR A 41 2.11 -14.87 5.27
CA TYR A 41 1.06 -14.84 6.30
C TYR A 41 1.25 -15.93 7.37
N ILE A 42 1.57 -17.16 6.97
CA ILE A 42 1.83 -18.26 7.91
C ILE A 42 3.08 -17.98 8.74
N LEU A 43 4.16 -17.54 8.10
CA LEU A 43 5.41 -17.22 8.77
C LEU A 43 5.20 -16.16 9.85
N ILE A 44 4.50 -15.10 9.51
CA ILE A 44 4.33 -13.98 10.42
C ILE A 44 3.34 -14.34 11.55
N ASN A 45 2.21 -14.99 11.27
CA ASN A 45 1.23 -15.36 12.31
C ASN A 45 1.79 -16.39 13.31
N GLY A 46 2.78 -17.21 12.89
CA GLY A 46 3.48 -18.16 13.76
C GLY A 46 4.44 -17.55 14.79
N THR A 47 4.82 -16.26 14.67
CA THR A 47 5.84 -15.62 15.54
C THR A 47 5.30 -14.93 16.81
N GLY A 48 3.97 -14.82 16.96
CA GLY A 48 3.32 -14.39 18.21
C GLY A 48 3.40 -12.90 18.57
N THR A 49 3.90 -12.01 17.69
CA THR A 49 4.12 -10.58 17.99
C THR A 49 2.92 -9.65 17.72
N ALA A 50 1.69 -10.16 17.87
CA ALA A 50 0.40 -9.56 17.49
C ALA A 50 0.22 -9.46 15.96
N ALA A 51 -0.59 -10.40 15.47
CA ALA A 51 -0.68 -10.81 14.09
C ALA A 51 -1.92 -10.22 13.40
N TRP A 52 -1.91 -10.25 12.06
CA TRP A 52 -3.07 -10.05 11.20
C TRP A 52 -4.14 -11.14 11.46
N SER A 53 -4.71 -11.13 12.65
CA SER A 53 -5.64 -12.12 13.18
C SER A 53 -6.76 -11.42 13.92
N ASN A 54 -7.98 -11.66 13.47
CA ASN A 54 -9.18 -11.11 14.06
C ASN A 54 -10.12 -12.26 14.40
N PRO A 55 -10.33 -12.58 15.70
CA PRO A 55 -11.18 -13.68 16.12
C PRO A 55 -12.61 -13.62 15.58
N ALA A 56 -13.15 -12.41 15.32
CA ALA A 56 -14.48 -12.24 14.75
C ALA A 56 -14.60 -12.78 13.32
N TYR A 57 -13.49 -12.89 12.60
CA TYR A 57 -13.42 -13.30 11.20
C TYR A 57 -12.59 -14.57 10.97
N ALA A 58 -12.16 -15.25 12.03
CA ALA A 58 -11.29 -16.43 11.95
C ALA A 58 -11.85 -17.54 11.04
N TYR A 59 -13.17 -17.76 11.07
CA TYR A 59 -13.82 -18.72 10.18
C TYR A 59 -13.66 -18.34 8.69
N TYR A 60 -13.85 -17.06 8.36
CA TYR A 60 -13.71 -16.58 6.98
C TYR A 60 -12.25 -16.63 6.51
N ASP A 61 -11.30 -16.28 7.38
CA ASP A 61 -9.88 -16.42 7.11
C ASP A 61 -9.52 -17.87 6.81
N GLU A 62 -10.00 -18.83 7.62
CA GLU A 62 -9.79 -20.26 7.39
C GLU A 62 -10.36 -20.72 6.05
N GLN A 63 -11.60 -20.36 5.73
CA GLN A 63 -12.21 -20.73 4.44
C GLN A 63 -11.45 -20.16 3.24
N LEU A 64 -11.01 -18.89 3.33
CA LEU A 64 -10.27 -18.24 2.25
C LEU A 64 -8.88 -18.85 2.07
N ILE A 65 -8.18 -19.16 3.16
CA ILE A 65 -6.87 -19.82 3.11
C ILE A 65 -6.99 -21.22 2.49
N ILE A 66 -7.99 -22.01 2.90
CA ILE A 66 -8.24 -23.34 2.33
C ILE A 66 -8.54 -23.24 0.83
N ALA A 67 -9.38 -22.30 0.42
CA ALA A 67 -9.71 -22.11 -1.00
C ALA A 67 -8.48 -21.76 -1.84
N ILE A 68 -7.60 -20.89 -1.32
CA ILE A 68 -6.34 -20.56 -2.00
C ILE A 68 -5.42 -21.78 -2.07
N GLN A 69 -5.27 -22.54 -0.99
CA GLN A 69 -4.44 -23.74 -0.98
C GLN A 69 -4.92 -24.77 -2.02
N GLN A 70 -6.23 -25.01 -2.09
CA GLN A 70 -6.81 -25.90 -3.09
C GLN A 70 -6.54 -25.44 -4.53
N GLN A 71 -6.61 -24.13 -4.78
CA GLN A 71 -6.29 -23.57 -6.09
C GLN A 71 -4.80 -23.75 -6.45
N LEU A 72 -3.90 -23.51 -5.50
CA LEU A 72 -2.46 -23.72 -5.71
C LEU A 72 -2.13 -25.20 -5.99
N GLU A 73 -2.86 -26.12 -5.35
CA GLU A 73 -2.74 -27.56 -5.62
C GLU A 73 -3.28 -27.95 -6.99
N SER A 74 -4.41 -27.38 -7.43
CA SER A 74 -4.96 -27.65 -8.77
C SER A 74 -4.09 -27.10 -9.89
N ASP A 75 -3.52 -25.91 -9.72
CA ASP A 75 -2.62 -25.29 -10.71
C ASP A 75 -1.26 -26.02 -10.81
N GLY A 76 -0.89 -26.82 -9.79
CA GLY A 76 0.33 -27.63 -9.74
C GLY A 76 0.19 -29.03 -10.34
N ALA A 77 -1.02 -29.47 -10.70
CA ALA A 77 -1.26 -30.77 -11.31
C ALA A 77 -0.91 -30.74 -12.81
N PRO A 78 -0.18 -31.74 -13.35
CA PRO A 78 0.07 -31.82 -14.79
C PRO A 78 -1.26 -32.00 -15.54
N ASP A 79 -1.55 -31.06 -16.44
CA ASP A 79 -2.74 -31.03 -17.29
C ASP A 79 -2.87 -32.33 -18.11
N TYR A 80 -3.91 -33.11 -17.81
CA TYR A 80 -4.45 -34.12 -18.72
C TYR A 80 -5.87 -33.67 -19.08
N HIS A 81 -5.98 -32.97 -20.21
CA HIS A 81 -7.18 -32.57 -20.96
C HIS A 81 -8.56 -32.90 -20.34
N ASP A 82 -9.42 -31.91 -20.14
CA ASP A 82 -10.42 -31.51 -21.15
C ASP A 82 -11.24 -30.29 -20.65
N HIS A 83 -11.57 -29.38 -21.58
CA HIS A 83 -12.47 -28.26 -21.30
C HIS A 83 -13.91 -28.77 -21.16
N HIS A 84 -14.32 -29.14 -19.94
CA HIS A 84 -15.73 -29.31 -19.62
C HIS A 84 -16.26 -28.17 -18.75
N GLN A 85 -17.04 -27.34 -19.42
CA GLN A 85 -18.03 -26.40 -18.94
C GLN A 85 -18.80 -26.96 -17.73
N LEU A 86 -18.37 -26.60 -16.51
CA LEU A 86 -19.09 -26.93 -15.29
C LEU A 86 -20.17 -25.88 -15.04
N GLN A 87 -21.40 -26.29 -15.36
CA GLN A 87 -22.63 -25.70 -14.89
C GLN A 87 -22.57 -25.42 -13.39
N ALA A 88 -22.93 -24.20 -13.04
CA ALA A 88 -23.29 -23.84 -11.68
C ALA A 88 -24.45 -24.73 -11.23
N ASP A 89 -24.19 -25.64 -10.29
CA ASP A 89 -25.24 -26.12 -9.43
C ASP A 89 -24.72 -26.50 -8.03
N HIS A 90 -25.49 -26.06 -7.04
CA HIS A 90 -25.48 -26.46 -5.63
C HIS A 90 -24.29 -26.06 -4.73
N GLY A 91 -24.43 -24.90 -4.08
CA GLY A 91 -24.43 -24.86 -2.61
C GLY A 91 -23.11 -24.74 -1.85
N SER A 92 -21.99 -24.43 -2.50
CA SER A 92 -20.76 -24.03 -1.80
C SER A 92 -20.60 -22.50 -1.89
N SER A 93 -20.62 -21.82 -0.74
CA SER A 93 -20.61 -20.36 -0.63
C SER A 93 -19.27 -19.68 -0.91
N VAL A 94 -18.36 -20.33 -1.61
CA VAL A 94 -17.06 -19.76 -1.98
C VAL A 94 -16.95 -19.85 -3.50
N LEU A 95 -17.23 -18.71 -4.14
CA LEU A 95 -16.96 -18.51 -5.57
C LEU A 95 -15.50 -18.87 -5.84
N PRO A 96 -15.19 -19.52 -6.97
CA PRO A 96 -13.81 -19.75 -7.37
C PRO A 96 -13.06 -18.41 -7.31
N VAL A 97 -11.90 -18.41 -6.64
CA VAL A 97 -10.94 -17.31 -6.75
C VAL A 97 -10.34 -17.43 -8.16
N TYR A 98 -11.13 -17.17 -9.20
CA TYR A 98 -10.78 -17.00 -10.61
C TYR A 98 -11.39 -15.65 -11.00
N GLY A 99 -10.68 -14.55 -10.73
CA GLY A 99 -11.17 -13.19 -11.02
C GLY A 99 -10.59 -12.04 -10.18
N GLY A 100 -9.67 -12.33 -9.26
CA GLY A 100 -8.93 -11.30 -8.53
C GLY A 100 -9.74 -10.52 -7.48
N LEU A 101 -9.06 -9.56 -6.83
CA LEU A 101 -9.56 -8.71 -5.74
C LEU A 101 -10.87 -7.96 -6.10
N LYS A 102 -11.08 -7.74 -7.41
CA LYS A 102 -12.23 -7.05 -8.00
C LYS A 102 -13.58 -7.73 -7.75
N PHE A 103 -13.64 -9.07 -7.64
CA PHE A 103 -14.91 -9.74 -7.31
C PHE A 103 -15.23 -9.71 -5.81
N LEU A 104 -14.24 -9.38 -4.98
CA LEU A 104 -14.36 -9.34 -3.53
C LEU A 104 -14.60 -7.93 -3.00
N THR A 105 -14.19 -6.91 -3.76
CA THR A 105 -14.20 -5.49 -3.36
C THR A 105 -14.49 -4.59 -4.57
N TYR A 106 -15.07 -3.41 -4.35
CA TYR A 106 -15.28 -2.43 -5.41
C TYR A 106 -14.16 -1.40 -5.54
N TYR A 107 -13.31 -1.24 -4.52
CA TYR A 107 -12.30 -0.18 -4.47
C TYR A 107 -10.87 -0.68 -4.33
N CYS A 108 -10.63 -1.93 -3.90
CA CYS A 108 -9.27 -2.42 -3.77
C CYS A 108 -8.71 -2.80 -5.15
N GLY A 109 -8.08 -1.85 -5.83
CA GLY A 109 -7.47 -2.05 -7.15
C GLY A 109 -7.33 -0.74 -7.94
N PRO A 110 -7.05 -0.81 -9.26
CA PRO A 110 -6.90 0.39 -10.08
C PRO A 110 -8.22 1.19 -10.28
N GLY A 111 -8.43 2.17 -9.41
CA GLY A 111 -9.68 2.93 -9.31
C GLY A 111 -10.79 2.07 -8.70
N ASN A 112 -12.04 2.41 -8.98
CA ASN A 112 -13.18 1.68 -8.43
C ASN A 112 -14.17 1.17 -9.49
N TRP A 113 -14.97 0.19 -9.08
CA TRP A 113 -16.03 -0.45 -9.86
C TRP A 113 -17.42 -0.26 -9.23
N SER A 114 -17.54 0.64 -8.25
CA SER A 114 -18.80 0.94 -7.59
C SER A 114 -19.73 1.69 -8.54
N ALA A 115 -20.97 1.20 -8.69
CA ALA A 115 -21.97 1.83 -9.55
C ALA A 115 -22.75 2.96 -8.85
N ASP A 116 -22.89 2.88 -7.53
CA ASP A 116 -23.67 3.78 -6.69
C ASP A 116 -22.83 4.53 -5.65
N GLY A 117 -21.51 4.31 -5.66
CA GLY A 117 -20.59 4.83 -4.66
C GLY A 117 -20.61 4.06 -3.34
N GLY A 118 -21.34 2.95 -3.24
CA GLY A 118 -21.33 2.04 -2.09
C GLY A 118 -20.16 1.05 -2.13
N THR A 119 -19.85 0.45 -0.98
CA THR A 119 -18.93 -0.68 -0.86
C THR A 119 -19.66 -2.01 -1.06
N VAL A 120 -18.93 -3.12 -1.13
CA VAL A 120 -19.53 -4.46 -1.08
C VAL A 120 -20.31 -4.69 0.23
N GLN A 121 -21.36 -5.51 0.15
CA GLN A 121 -22.27 -5.78 1.28
C GLN A 121 -21.83 -6.97 2.15
N ASN A 122 -20.84 -7.74 1.70
CA ASN A 122 -20.33 -8.88 2.45
C ASN A 122 -19.60 -8.38 3.71
N ALA A 123 -20.04 -8.80 4.90
CA ALA A 123 -19.52 -8.30 6.17
C ALA A 123 -18.02 -8.55 6.42
N TYR A 124 -17.42 -9.53 5.74
CA TYR A 124 -15.99 -9.79 5.79
C TYR A 124 -15.18 -8.82 4.93
N PHE A 125 -15.71 -8.45 3.75
CA PHE A 125 -15.02 -7.57 2.79
C PHE A 125 -15.38 -6.09 2.94
N ALA A 126 -16.55 -5.75 3.48
CA ALA A 126 -17.10 -4.40 3.49
C ALA A 126 -16.18 -3.39 4.20
N SER A 127 -15.61 -3.74 5.35
CA SER A 127 -14.68 -2.86 6.07
C SER A 127 -13.38 -2.65 5.31
N ILE A 128 -12.89 -3.68 4.62
CA ILE A 128 -11.66 -3.64 3.82
C ILE A 128 -11.87 -2.78 2.57
N ASP A 129 -13.02 -2.98 1.91
CA ASP A 129 -13.44 -2.18 0.77
C ASP A 129 -13.64 -0.71 1.14
N GLN A 130 -14.13 -0.43 2.36
CA GLN A 130 -14.23 0.92 2.89
C GLN A 130 -12.85 1.57 3.12
N CYS A 131 -11.84 0.81 3.56
CA CYS A 131 -10.46 1.32 3.63
C CYS A 131 -9.95 1.70 2.24
N CYS A 132 -10.18 0.86 1.23
CA CYS A 132 -9.78 1.13 -0.15
C CYS A 132 -10.54 2.32 -0.74
N LYS A 133 -11.84 2.46 -0.44
CA LYS A 133 -12.64 3.62 -0.85
C LYS A 133 -12.08 4.91 -0.29
N HIS A 134 -11.81 4.96 1.01
CA HIS A 134 -11.22 6.13 1.66
C HIS A 134 -9.85 6.49 1.05
N HIS A 135 -9.05 5.48 0.71
CA HIS A 135 -7.78 5.66 0.01
C HIS A 135 -7.98 6.25 -1.40
N ASP A 136 -8.89 5.69 -2.20
CA ASP A 136 -9.24 6.18 -3.54
C ASP A 136 -9.74 7.63 -3.53
N GLU A 137 -10.42 8.04 -2.45
CA GLU A 137 -10.98 9.38 -2.24
C GLU A 137 -9.98 10.40 -1.67
N CYS A 138 -8.69 10.05 -1.60
CA CYS A 138 -7.65 10.96 -1.12
C CYS A 138 -7.67 12.31 -1.87
N PRO A 139 -7.65 13.46 -1.18
CA PRO A 139 -7.72 14.77 -1.82
C PRO A 139 -6.52 15.07 -2.74
N ASP A 140 -5.35 14.57 -2.35
CA ASP A 140 -4.08 14.85 -2.98
C ASP A 140 -3.55 13.59 -3.68
N THR A 141 -3.75 13.56 -5.00
CA THR A 141 -3.32 12.45 -5.87
C THR A 141 -2.51 12.95 -7.06
N ILE A 142 -1.71 12.07 -7.64
CA ILE A 142 -1.06 12.23 -8.95
C ILE A 142 -1.44 11.00 -9.76
N VAL A 143 -2.42 11.15 -10.65
CA VAL A 143 -2.91 10.08 -11.53
C VAL A 143 -2.14 10.13 -12.85
N ALA A 144 -1.98 11.33 -13.40
CA ALA A 144 -1.35 11.57 -14.69
C ALA A 144 -0.29 12.67 -14.63
N ARG A 145 0.53 12.76 -15.69
CA ARG A 145 1.65 13.72 -15.75
C ARG A 145 1.22 15.17 -15.57
N TYR A 146 0.00 15.54 -15.95
CA TYR A 146 -0.48 16.91 -15.79
C TYR A 146 -0.77 17.30 -14.32
N ASP A 147 -1.01 16.32 -13.44
CA ASP A 147 -1.31 16.57 -12.01
C ASP A 147 -0.13 17.22 -11.27
N TYR A 148 1.11 16.99 -11.74
CA TYR A 148 2.32 17.60 -11.19
C TYR A 148 2.27 19.14 -11.17
N ARG A 149 1.41 19.77 -11.98
CA ARG A 149 1.19 21.22 -11.95
C ARG A 149 0.63 21.73 -10.61
N ARG A 150 0.03 20.85 -9.80
CA ARG A 150 -0.47 21.18 -8.45
C ARG A 150 0.63 21.15 -7.38
N TYR A 151 1.76 20.51 -7.67
CA TYR A 151 2.82 20.25 -6.70
C TYR A 151 4.14 20.84 -7.21
N GLU A 152 4.32 22.14 -6.95
CA GLU A 152 5.48 22.91 -7.40
C GLU A 152 6.80 22.24 -6.99
N ASP A 153 7.73 22.17 -7.95
CA ASP A 153 9.06 21.57 -7.82
C ASP A 153 9.13 20.10 -7.37
N LEU A 154 7.99 19.38 -7.32
CA LEU A 154 8.01 17.94 -7.05
C LEU A 154 8.72 17.21 -8.21
N PRO A 155 9.82 16.49 -7.94
CA PRO A 155 10.54 15.80 -9.00
C PRO A 155 9.65 14.78 -9.69
N TYR A 156 9.73 14.71 -11.03
CA TYR A 156 8.96 13.71 -11.77
C TYR A 156 9.40 12.29 -11.39
N LYS A 157 8.44 11.44 -11.04
CA LYS A 157 8.64 10.02 -10.79
C LYS A 157 7.72 9.22 -11.70
N SER A 158 8.32 8.33 -12.50
CA SER A 158 7.54 7.43 -13.37
C SER A 158 6.62 6.55 -12.52
N GLN A 159 5.37 6.39 -12.97
CA GLN A 159 4.35 5.69 -12.21
C GLN A 159 3.46 4.86 -13.12
N ILE A 160 3.17 3.65 -12.67
CA ILE A 160 2.17 2.75 -13.27
C ILE A 160 0.89 2.68 -12.43
N PHE A 161 0.89 3.25 -11.23
CA PHE A 161 -0.27 3.37 -10.33
C PHE A 161 -0.38 4.81 -9.84
N THR A 162 -1.57 5.20 -9.39
CA THR A 162 -1.81 6.50 -8.76
C THR A 162 -0.88 6.68 -7.56
N ARG A 163 -0.30 7.87 -7.42
CA ARG A 163 0.44 8.26 -6.21
C ARG A 163 -0.45 9.12 -5.36
N LEU A 164 -0.40 8.90 -4.05
CA LEU A 164 -1.20 9.62 -3.08
C LEU A 164 -0.28 10.33 -2.09
N ARG A 165 -0.86 11.28 -1.36
CA ARG A 165 -0.17 11.92 -0.25
C ARG A 165 0.11 10.91 0.86
N CYS A 166 1.26 11.06 1.53
CA CYS A 166 1.74 10.07 2.51
C CYS A 166 0.74 9.78 3.64
N ASN A 167 -0.03 10.77 4.10
CA ASN A 167 -1.06 10.56 5.11
C ASN A 167 -2.16 9.58 4.65
N CYS A 168 -2.56 9.61 3.39
CA CYS A 168 -3.57 8.69 2.84
C CYS A 168 -3.04 7.24 2.85
N ASP A 169 -1.77 7.01 2.52
CA ASP A 169 -1.15 5.68 2.58
C ASP A 169 -1.00 5.19 4.03
N VAL A 170 -0.66 6.10 4.95
CA VAL A 170 -0.58 5.81 6.38
C VAL A 170 -1.94 5.41 6.94
N GLU A 171 -2.98 6.18 6.66
CA GLU A 171 -4.36 5.90 7.10
C GLU A 171 -4.87 4.60 6.49
N PHE A 172 -4.61 4.36 5.21
CA PHE A 172 -4.99 3.13 4.51
C PHE A 172 -4.39 1.88 5.17
N LEU A 173 -3.07 1.86 5.38
CA LEU A 173 -2.40 0.70 5.97
C LEU A 173 -2.80 0.49 7.44
N ARG A 174 -3.03 1.57 8.21
CA ARG A 174 -3.60 1.48 9.56
C ARG A 174 -5.03 0.93 9.55
N CYS A 175 -5.85 1.34 8.59
CA CYS A 175 -7.22 0.85 8.43
C CYS A 175 -7.23 -0.67 8.19
N LEU A 176 -6.38 -1.15 7.28
CA LEU A 176 -6.22 -2.59 7.03
C LEU A 176 -5.70 -3.33 8.28
N GLN A 177 -4.68 -2.78 8.93
CA GLN A 177 -4.12 -3.37 10.16
C GLN A 177 -5.16 -3.46 11.27
N ASN A 178 -6.02 -2.46 11.43
CA ASN A 178 -7.07 -2.50 12.45
C ASN A 178 -8.13 -3.58 12.16
N ILE A 179 -8.37 -3.92 10.89
CA ILE A 179 -9.26 -5.03 10.51
C ILE A 179 -8.62 -6.38 10.83
N SER A 180 -7.31 -6.53 10.59
CA SER A 180 -6.52 -7.69 11.01
C SER A 180 -7.08 -9.03 10.50
N THR A 181 -7.52 -9.12 9.25
CA THR A 181 -7.89 -10.39 8.59
C THR A 181 -6.83 -10.84 7.59
N PHE A 182 -6.86 -12.10 7.19
CA PHE A 182 -6.02 -12.61 6.10
C PHE A 182 -6.18 -11.79 4.82
N PHE A 183 -7.42 -11.43 4.45
CA PHE A 183 -7.65 -10.64 3.26
C PHE A 183 -7.09 -9.21 3.39
N SER A 184 -7.28 -8.55 4.53
CA SER A 184 -6.70 -7.20 4.75
C SER A 184 -5.16 -7.22 4.70
N TYR A 185 -4.54 -8.29 5.18
CA TYR A 185 -3.11 -8.52 5.04
C TYR A 185 -2.71 -8.67 3.57
N ALA A 186 -3.43 -9.49 2.80
CA ALA A 186 -3.16 -9.67 1.39
C ALA A 186 -3.25 -8.34 0.62
N VAL A 187 -4.24 -7.49 0.92
CA VAL A 187 -4.34 -6.14 0.32
C VAL A 187 -3.12 -5.29 0.68
N ALA A 188 -2.74 -5.22 1.97
CA ALA A 188 -1.61 -4.43 2.42
C ALA A 188 -0.27 -4.94 1.83
N TRP A 189 -0.10 -6.26 1.74
CA TRP A 189 1.08 -6.89 1.15
C TRP A 189 1.19 -6.57 -0.35
N ILE A 190 0.10 -6.72 -1.10
CA ILE A 190 0.07 -6.39 -2.54
C ILE A 190 0.37 -4.90 -2.72
N TYR A 191 -0.29 -4.02 -1.95
CA TYR A 191 -0.07 -2.58 -2.05
C TYR A 191 1.40 -2.22 -1.83
N THR A 192 2.01 -2.72 -0.76
CA THR A 192 3.40 -2.39 -0.39
C THR A 192 4.45 -3.01 -1.31
N LYS A 193 4.11 -4.06 -2.08
CA LYS A 193 4.95 -4.59 -3.17
C LYS A 193 4.96 -3.68 -4.40
N PHE A 194 3.82 -3.13 -4.77
CA PHE A 194 3.65 -2.40 -6.03
C PHE A 194 3.80 -0.88 -5.88
N GLN A 195 3.52 -0.36 -4.68
CA GLN A 195 3.72 1.02 -4.30
C GLN A 195 4.95 1.12 -3.39
N SER A 196 5.92 1.94 -3.78
CA SER A 196 7.11 2.17 -2.95
C SER A 196 7.17 3.55 -2.34
N SER A 197 6.40 4.52 -2.83
CA SER A 197 6.52 5.91 -2.39
C SER A 197 5.24 6.68 -2.50
N CYS A 198 5.13 7.65 -1.60
CA CYS A 198 4.13 8.71 -1.54
C CYS A 198 4.82 10.08 -1.65
N PHE A 199 4.03 11.14 -1.75
CA PHE A 199 4.55 12.51 -1.72
C PHE A 199 3.97 13.30 -0.54
N ASP A 200 4.72 14.27 -0.04
CA ASP A 200 4.22 15.19 1.00
C ASP A 200 4.92 16.56 0.94
N TYR A 201 4.35 17.55 1.62
CA TYR A 201 4.86 18.90 1.71
C TYR A 201 5.59 19.09 3.03
N GLU A 202 6.93 18.97 2.98
CA GLU A 202 7.79 18.98 4.16
C GLU A 202 9.11 19.71 3.91
N HIS A 203 9.80 20.08 4.99
CA HIS A 203 11.15 20.66 4.98
C HIS A 203 12.11 19.79 4.15
N PRO A 204 13.11 20.39 3.47
CA PRO A 204 14.05 19.66 2.64
C PRO A 204 14.69 18.48 3.38
N VAL A 205 14.53 17.28 2.83
CA VAL A 205 15.19 16.08 3.35
C VAL A 205 16.69 16.24 3.16
N MET A 206 17.45 16.08 4.25
CA MET A 206 18.91 16.06 4.22
C MET A 206 19.42 14.63 4.03
N GLU A 207 18.91 13.71 4.85
CA GLU A 207 19.32 12.32 4.82
C GLU A 207 18.25 11.40 5.40
N CYS A 208 18.45 10.11 5.15
CA CYS A 208 17.72 9.04 5.81
C CYS A 208 18.62 8.47 6.92
N THR A 209 18.29 8.74 8.18
CA THR A 209 19.10 8.37 9.34
C THR A 209 18.92 6.90 9.72
N ILE A 210 17.71 6.37 9.52
CA ILE A 210 17.40 4.96 9.79
C ILE A 210 16.85 4.31 8.52
N LYS A 211 17.51 3.23 8.11
CA LYS A 211 17.10 2.39 6.99
C LYS A 211 16.84 0.98 7.46
N LYS A 212 15.87 0.32 6.83
CA LYS A 212 15.64 -1.10 7.08
C LYS A 212 15.29 -1.80 5.77
N ASN A 213 15.85 -3.00 5.63
CA ASN A 213 15.58 -3.86 4.49
C ASN A 213 14.18 -4.44 4.62
N ASP A 214 13.39 -4.38 3.55
CA ASP A 214 12.04 -4.94 3.52
C ASP A 214 12.00 -6.46 3.25
N GLY A 215 13.17 -7.10 3.06
CA GLY A 215 13.29 -8.54 2.86
C GLY A 215 12.74 -9.04 1.52
N LEU A 216 12.25 -8.13 0.68
CA LEU A 216 11.39 -8.45 -0.46
C LEU A 216 12.13 -8.25 -1.78
N PHE A 217 12.91 -7.16 -1.91
CA PHE A 217 13.59 -6.80 -3.16
C PHE A 217 14.94 -6.10 -2.98
N THR A 218 15.67 -6.34 -1.89
CA THR A 218 17.02 -5.78 -1.62
C THR A 218 17.11 -4.25 -1.55
N SER A 219 16.01 -3.50 -1.65
CA SER A 219 16.00 -2.04 -1.49
C SER A 219 15.75 -1.68 -0.03
N ASP A 220 16.69 -0.95 0.56
CA ASP A 220 16.50 -0.35 1.88
C ASP A 220 15.40 0.71 1.82
N ARG A 221 14.44 0.62 2.75
CA ARG A 221 13.41 1.64 2.97
C ARG A 221 13.86 2.61 4.04
N CYS A 222 13.56 3.89 3.87
CA CYS A 222 13.82 4.87 4.89
C CYS A 222 12.73 4.86 5.96
N LEU A 223 13.14 4.74 7.22
CA LEU A 223 12.26 4.82 8.39
C LEU A 223 12.30 6.18 9.06
N THR A 224 13.41 6.89 8.97
CA THR A 224 13.55 8.20 9.62
C THR A 224 14.26 9.15 8.69
N TYR A 225 13.55 10.20 8.30
CA TYR A 225 14.05 11.29 7.47
C TYR A 225 14.45 12.45 8.37
N MET A 226 15.73 12.85 8.32
CA MET A 226 16.15 14.10 8.93
C MET A 226 15.94 15.24 7.93
N VAL A 227 15.18 16.25 8.33
CA VAL A 227 14.84 17.41 7.49
C VAL A 227 15.45 18.71 8.02
N ASP A 228 15.82 19.59 7.10
CA ASP A 228 16.35 20.91 7.45
C ASP A 228 15.23 21.93 7.64
N ASN A 229 14.79 22.10 8.88
CA ASN A 229 13.75 23.05 9.24
C ASN A 229 14.19 24.53 9.23
N SER A 230 15.41 24.86 8.78
CA SER A 230 15.81 26.24 8.48
C SER A 230 15.33 26.73 7.10
N PHE A 231 14.92 25.83 6.21
CA PHE A 231 14.39 26.14 4.89
C PHE A 231 12.88 25.97 4.82
N SER A 232 12.20 26.65 3.90
CA SER A 232 10.76 26.45 3.69
C SER A 232 10.44 25.04 3.19
N LYS A 233 9.24 24.56 3.52
CA LYS A 233 8.73 23.27 3.03
C LYS A 233 8.60 23.24 1.50
N ARG A 234 8.74 22.05 0.92
CA ARG A 234 8.58 21.79 -0.52
C ARG A 234 8.03 20.38 -0.73
N TRP A 235 7.44 20.14 -1.89
CA TRP A 235 6.92 18.81 -2.25
C TRP A 235 8.07 17.84 -2.52
N GLN A 236 8.07 16.71 -1.83
CA GLN A 236 9.12 15.70 -1.91
C GLN A 236 8.52 14.29 -1.88
N TRP A 237 9.32 13.30 -2.30
CA TRP A 237 8.97 11.89 -2.24
C TRP A 237 9.46 11.27 -0.94
N PHE A 238 8.62 10.45 -0.35
CA PHE A 238 8.92 9.64 0.82
C PHE A 238 8.57 8.18 0.53
N ASP A 239 9.19 7.25 1.27
CA ASP A 239 8.77 5.86 1.26
C ASP A 239 7.38 5.74 1.89
N ILE A 240 6.56 4.81 1.38
CA ILE A 240 5.32 4.46 2.08
C ILE A 240 5.63 3.57 3.28
N PRO A 241 4.71 3.42 4.23
CA PRO A 241 4.84 2.40 5.25
C PRO A 241 4.92 1.01 4.62
N TYR A 242 5.72 0.12 5.20
CA TYR A 242 5.88 -1.22 4.69
C TYR A 242 5.77 -2.26 5.81
N ILE A 243 5.42 -3.48 5.42
CA ILE A 243 5.24 -4.60 6.34
C ILE A 243 6.61 -5.27 6.56
N SER A 244 7.09 -5.29 7.79
CA SER A 244 8.33 -5.97 8.18
C SER A 244 8.12 -6.74 9.47
N SER A 245 8.27 -8.06 9.44
CA SER A 245 8.18 -8.91 10.64
C SER A 245 6.93 -8.63 11.48
N ASN A 246 5.75 -8.61 10.85
CA ASN A 246 4.44 -8.23 11.44
C ASN A 246 4.22 -6.78 11.83
N GLN A 247 5.20 -5.89 11.63
CA GLN A 247 5.02 -4.48 11.99
C GLN A 247 4.87 -3.65 10.73
N LEU A 248 3.80 -2.87 10.68
CA LEU A 248 3.74 -1.73 9.78
C LEU A 248 4.69 -0.66 10.32
N LEU A 249 5.77 -0.45 9.60
CA LEU A 249 6.75 0.57 9.92
C LEU A 249 6.42 1.81 9.13
N PHE A 250 6.10 2.88 9.85
CA PHE A 250 5.74 4.16 9.28
C PHE A 250 6.99 5.04 9.25
N PRO A 251 7.34 5.63 8.10
CA PRO A 251 8.42 6.59 8.06
C PRO A 251 8.09 7.83 8.89
N GLU A 252 9.07 8.26 9.67
CA GLU A 252 9.00 9.42 10.55
C GLU A 252 9.91 10.54 10.05
N VAL A 253 9.63 11.76 10.49
CA VAL A 253 10.40 12.96 10.17
C VAL A 253 10.97 13.54 11.46
N GLU A 254 12.28 13.72 11.48
CA GLU A 254 13.02 14.39 12.55
C GLU A 254 13.54 15.73 12.07
N TYR A 255 13.36 16.77 12.88
CA TYR A 255 13.83 18.12 12.56
C TYR A 255 15.26 18.32 13.03
N ARG A 256 16.14 18.80 12.13
CA ARG A 256 17.55 19.08 12.44
C ARG A 256 17.74 19.97 13.66
N TYR A 257 16.92 21.01 13.77
CA TYR A 257 17.02 21.98 14.84
C TYR A 257 15.78 21.91 15.73
N GLU A 258 15.96 21.68 17.03
CA GLU A 258 14.87 21.71 18.01
C GLU A 258 14.22 23.09 18.05
N LEU A 259 12.91 23.21 17.84
CA LEU A 259 12.22 24.50 17.76
C LEU A 259 12.43 25.42 18.99
N ASP A 260 12.93 24.89 20.11
CA ASP A 260 13.28 25.65 21.31
C ASP A 260 14.45 26.62 21.15
N TRP A 261 15.36 26.46 20.17
CA TRP A 261 16.41 27.47 19.95
C TRP A 261 15.82 28.80 19.48
N PHE A 262 14.68 28.77 18.78
CA PHE A 262 13.98 29.95 18.32
C PHE A 262 13.45 30.76 19.51
N ASN A 263 12.90 30.09 20.54
CA ASN A 263 12.48 30.69 21.80
C ASN A 263 13.68 31.26 22.57
N VAL A 264 14.81 30.55 22.63
CA VAL A 264 16.03 31.03 23.30
C VAL A 264 16.60 32.29 22.66
N LEU A 265 16.58 32.41 21.32
CA LEU A 265 17.02 33.62 20.62
C LEU A 265 16.00 34.77 20.73
N TYR A 266 14.71 34.47 20.75
CA TYR A 266 13.67 35.48 20.93
C TYR A 266 13.67 36.04 22.36
N GLU A 267 13.87 35.21 23.37
CA GLU A 267 14.03 35.65 24.76
C GLU A 267 15.31 36.47 24.98
N ARG A 268 16.41 36.15 24.29
CA ARG A 268 17.61 37.01 24.27
C ARG A 268 17.37 38.36 23.61
N LYS A 269 16.55 38.44 22.57
CA LYS A 269 16.17 39.71 21.92
C LYS A 269 15.12 40.50 22.71
N ALA A 270 14.33 39.84 23.55
CA ALA A 270 13.28 40.45 24.36
C ALA A 270 13.78 41.04 25.70
N LYS A 271 15.07 40.88 26.04
CA LYS A 271 15.71 41.67 27.10
C LYS A 271 16.23 42.98 26.50
N PRO A 272 15.63 44.15 26.82
CA PRO A 272 16.26 45.42 26.53
C PRO A 272 17.44 45.58 27.48
N ASP A 273 18.64 45.71 26.91
CA ASP A 273 19.78 46.28 27.62
C ASP A 273 19.48 47.75 27.92
N ASP A 274 19.06 48.05 29.15
CA ASP A 274 19.43 49.26 29.87
C ASP A 274 19.30 48.98 31.38
N PRO A 275 20.24 49.43 32.23
CA PRO A 275 20.36 50.87 32.45
C PRO A 275 21.81 51.38 32.46
N SER A 276 21.98 52.49 31.75
CA SER A 276 22.95 53.54 32.05
C SER A 276 22.79 54.00 33.51
N PRO A 277 23.88 54.33 34.21
CA PRO A 277 24.45 55.67 34.10
C PRO A 277 25.95 55.71 33.78
#